data_AF-A0A1E3XE33-F1
#
_entry.id   AF-A0A1E3XE33-F1
#
_cell.length_a   1.000
_cell.length_b   1.000
_cell.length_c   1.000
_cell.angle_alpha   90.00
_cell.angle_beta   90.00
_cell.angle_gamma   90.00
#
_symmetry.space_group_name_H-M   'P 1'
#
loop_
_entity.id
_entity.type
_entity.pdbx_description
1 polymer ?
#
loop_
_entity_poly.entity_id
_entity_poly.type
_entity_poly.pdbx_seq_one_letter_code
_entity_poly.pdbx_strand_id
1 'polypeptide(L)'
;MTPEDYKKVVKEAMQLGATTFGLEGGEPFVTKDWDKIIEACRPKYNQVIISTNGYIIDDKKAKRCAELGVDTINFSMDSGIPELHAMNN
;
A
#
# COMPACT_ATOMS: atom_id res chain seq x y z
N MET A 1 4.40 10.82 8.48
CA MET A 1 3.33 11.53 7.75
C MET A 1 1.99 11.01 8.23
N THR A 2 1.06 11.90 8.49
CA THR A 2 -0.32 11.59 8.86
C THR A 2 -1.16 11.34 7.60
N PRO A 3 -2.34 10.68 7.69
CA PRO A 3 -3.24 10.55 6.55
C PRO A 3 -3.60 11.89 5.88
N GLU A 4 -3.61 12.98 6.63
CA GLU A 4 -3.89 14.32 6.08
C GLU A 4 -2.76 14.83 5.18
N ASP A 5 -1.51 14.50 5.51
CA ASP A 5 -0.36 14.82 4.66
C ASP A 5 -0.48 14.08 3.31
N TYR A 6 -0.89 12.80 3.33
CA TYR A 6 -1.13 12.02 2.11
C TYR A 6 -2.25 12.62 1.26
N LYS A 7 -3.37 13.05 1.86
CA LYS A 7 -4.47 13.70 1.11
C LYS A 7 -3.98 14.94 0.38
N LYS A 8 -3.14 15.75 1.03
CA LYS A 8 -2.55 16.95 0.42
C LYS A 8 -1.68 16.57 -0.79
N VAL A 9 -0.75 15.63 -0.60
CA VAL A 9 0.14 15.16 -1.68
C VAL A 9 -0.65 14.56 -2.84
N VAL A 10 -1.63 13.69 -2.56
CA VAL A 10 -2.47 13.06 -3.60
C VAL A 10 -3.25 14.13 -4.37
N LYS A 11 -3.83 15.11 -3.68
CA LYS A 11 -4.56 16.21 -4.35
C LYS A 11 -3.65 17.00 -5.28
N GLU A 12 -2.46 17.38 -4.83
CA GLU A 12 -1.48 18.12 -5.62
C GLU A 12 -0.99 17.29 -6.81
N ALA A 13 -0.69 16.01 -6.60
CA ALA A 13 -0.28 15.09 -7.65
C ALA A 13 -1.38 14.88 -8.71
N MET A 14 -2.64 14.74 -8.31
CA MET A 14 -3.77 14.62 -9.23
C MET A 14 -3.97 15.88 -10.08
N GLN A 15 -3.71 17.08 -9.53
CA GLN A 15 -3.74 18.33 -10.30
C GLN A 15 -2.66 18.37 -11.39
N LEU A 16 -1.57 17.61 -11.22
CA LEU A 16 -0.51 17.43 -12.20
C LEU A 16 -0.75 16.24 -13.15
N GLY A 17 -1.88 15.54 -13.01
CA GLY A 17 -2.26 14.42 -13.88
C GLY A 17 -1.88 13.04 -13.38
N ALA A 18 -1.44 12.89 -12.12
CA ALA A 18 -1.19 11.57 -11.54
C ALA A 18 -2.51 10.78 -11.38
N THR A 19 -2.48 9.51 -11.78
CA THR A 19 -3.64 8.60 -11.74
C THR A 19 -3.36 7.30 -10.98
N THR A 20 -2.09 7.06 -10.59
CA THR A 20 -1.67 5.84 -9.89
C THR A 20 -0.85 6.22 -8.66
N PHE A 21 -1.16 5.59 -7.53
CA PHE A 21 -0.47 5.82 -6.25
C PHE A 21 -0.03 4.48 -5.66
N GLY A 22 1.29 4.32 -5.51
CA GLY A 22 1.92 3.18 -4.85
C GLY A 22 2.26 3.51 -3.40
N LEU A 23 1.82 2.66 -2.47
CA LEU A 23 2.34 2.64 -1.11
C LEU A 23 3.56 1.71 -1.09
N GLU A 24 4.72 2.34 -1.22
CA GLU A 24 6.05 1.71 -1.31
C GLU A 24 6.94 2.12 -0.14
N GLY A 25 7.95 1.32 0.20
CA GLY A 25 8.95 1.63 1.23
C GLY A 25 8.91 0.67 2.42
N GLY A 26 8.92 1.21 3.65
CA GLY A 26 8.74 0.40 4.86
C GLY A 26 7.41 -0.37 4.84
N GLU A 27 7.14 -1.18 5.86
CA GLU A 27 5.96 -2.07 5.83
C GLU A 27 4.63 -1.29 6.02
N PRO A 28 3.75 -1.21 5.00
CA PRO A 28 2.55 -0.35 5.04
C PRO A 28 1.61 -0.71 6.20
N PHE A 29 1.49 -1.99 6.53
CA PHE A 29 0.57 -2.47 7.57
C PHE A 29 1.07 -2.27 9.01
N VAL A 30 2.30 -1.76 9.22
CA VAL A 30 2.78 -1.34 10.55
C VAL A 30 2.08 -0.06 11.01
N THR A 31 1.72 0.81 10.08
CA THR A 31 1.14 2.11 10.40
C THR A 31 -0.30 1.94 10.89
N LYS A 32 -0.63 2.44 12.08
CA LYS A 32 -1.97 2.28 12.68
C LYS A 32 -3.11 2.79 11.80
N ASP A 33 -2.86 3.84 11.02
CA ASP A 33 -3.83 4.49 10.12
C ASP A 33 -3.63 4.09 8.64
N TRP A 34 -3.09 2.89 8.36
CA TRP A 34 -2.81 2.43 6.99
C TRP A 34 -4.04 2.49 6.07
N ASP A 35 -5.23 2.21 6.59
CA ASP A 35 -6.49 2.22 5.86
C ASP A 35 -6.91 3.64 5.47
N LYS A 36 -6.74 4.62 6.36
CA LYS A 36 -6.96 6.04 6.07
C LYS A 36 -5.98 6.59 5.04
N ILE A 37 -4.76 6.04 5.01
CA ILE A 37 -3.77 6.39 3.97
C ILE A 37 -4.24 5.90 2.60
N ILE A 38 -4.79 4.67 2.51
CA ILE A 38 -5.40 4.17 1.27
C ILE A 38 -6.59 5.04 0.85
N GLU A 39 -7.47 5.40 1.78
CA GLU A 39 -8.60 6.30 1.48
C GLU A 39 -8.12 7.66 0.95
N ALA A 40 -7.00 8.17 1.47
CA ALA A 40 -6.39 9.41 1.01
C ALA A 40 -5.91 9.33 -0.45
N CYS A 41 -5.55 8.14 -0.95
CA CYS A 41 -5.21 7.88 -2.35
C CYS A 41 -6.43 7.92 -3.30
N ARG A 42 -7.65 8.05 -2.79
CA ARG A 42 -8.90 8.15 -3.57
C ARG A 42 -9.09 7.00 -4.58
N PRO A 43 -9.13 5.74 -4.13
CA PRO A 43 -9.20 4.53 -4.97
C PRO A 43 -10.37 4.49 -5.98
N LYS A 44 -11.45 5.25 -5.73
CA LYS A 44 -12.53 5.41 -6.72
C LYS A 44 -12.10 6.13 -8.02
N TYR A 45 -11.04 6.94 -7.95
CA TYR A 45 -10.56 7.79 -9.04
C TYR A 45 -9.18 7.40 -9.54
N ASN A 46 -8.39 6.73 -8.70
CA ASN A 46 -6.99 6.44 -8.96
C ASN A 46 -6.72 4.95 -8.76
N GLN A 47 -5.76 4.41 -9.50
CA GLN A 47 -5.23 3.09 -9.25
C GLN A 47 -4.38 3.10 -7.97
N VAL A 48 -4.67 2.22 -7.02
CA VAL A 48 -3.94 2.10 -5.75
C VAL A 48 -3.22 0.76 -5.68
N ILE A 49 -1.91 0.83 -5.45
CA ILE A 49 -1.01 -0.33 -5.37
C ILE A 49 -0.37 -0.36 -3.99
N ILE A 50 -0.30 -1.52 -3.36
CA ILE A 50 0.41 -1.73 -2.10
C ILE A 50 1.54 -2.72 -2.31
N SER A 51 2.75 -2.40 -1.85
CA SER A 51 3.85 -3.35 -1.79
C SER A 51 4.14 -3.70 -0.33
N THR A 52 4.18 -5.00 0.00
CA THR A 52 4.37 -5.51 1.37
C THR A 52 5.39 -6.65 1.39
N ASN A 53 6.11 -6.80 2.51
CA ASN A 53 6.93 -7.97 2.76
C ASN A 53 6.10 -9.23 3.09
N GLY A 54 4.78 -9.08 3.24
CA GLY A 54 3.86 -10.18 3.48
C GLY A 54 3.82 -10.69 4.93
N TYR A 55 4.65 -10.17 5.83
CA TYR A 55 4.75 -10.67 7.21
C TYR A 55 3.55 -10.26 8.10
N ILE A 56 3.03 -9.03 7.91
CA ILE A 56 1.99 -8.45 8.79
C ILE A 56 0.58 -8.57 8.19
N ILE A 57 0.48 -8.69 6.88
CA ILE A 57 -0.82 -8.81 6.20
C ILE A 57 -1.50 -10.11 6.63
N ASP A 58 -2.80 -10.04 6.87
CA ASP A 58 -3.67 -11.18 7.19
C ASP A 58 -4.95 -11.08 6.36
N ASP A 59 -5.81 -12.11 6.44
CA ASP A 59 -7.07 -12.16 5.69
C ASP A 59 -7.98 -10.95 5.96
N LYS A 60 -7.96 -10.39 7.19
CA LYS A 60 -8.79 -9.23 7.54
C LYS A 60 -8.26 -7.98 6.86
N LYS A 61 -6.94 -7.76 6.87
CA LYS A 61 -6.31 -6.63 6.17
C LYS A 61 -6.47 -6.76 4.66
N ALA A 62 -6.25 -7.94 4.10
CA ALA A 62 -6.44 -8.19 2.67
C ALA A 62 -7.88 -7.91 2.22
N LYS A 63 -8.88 -8.40 2.99
CA LYS A 63 -10.29 -8.10 2.73
C LYS A 63 -10.58 -6.61 2.82
N ARG A 64 -10.04 -5.94 3.85
CA ARG A 64 -10.20 -4.49 4.01
C ARG A 64 -9.56 -3.70 2.86
N CYS A 65 -8.41 -4.11 2.34
CA CYS A 65 -7.82 -3.52 1.14
C CYS A 65 -8.76 -3.64 -0.07
N ALA A 66 -9.35 -4.82 -0.29
CA ALA A 66 -10.31 -5.03 -1.38
C ALA A 66 -11.57 -4.15 -1.21
N GLU A 67 -12.10 -4.05 0.01
CA GLU A 67 -13.26 -3.19 0.32
C GLU A 67 -12.96 -1.70 0.10
N LEU A 68 -11.72 -1.27 0.35
CA LEU A 68 -11.28 0.10 0.11
C LEU A 68 -11.05 0.40 -1.38
N GLY A 69 -10.93 -0.61 -2.23
CA GLY A 69 -10.66 -0.45 -3.66
C GLY A 69 -9.18 -0.43 -4.01
N VAL A 70 -8.33 -1.15 -3.26
CA VAL A 70 -6.94 -1.41 -3.69
C VAL A 70 -6.97 -2.34 -4.89
N ASP A 71 -6.29 -1.95 -5.98
CA ASP A 71 -6.26 -2.71 -7.22
C ASP A 71 -5.26 -3.86 -7.19
N THR A 72 -4.09 -3.63 -6.60
CA THR A 72 -2.97 -4.59 -6.61
C THR A 72 -2.25 -4.62 -5.27
N ILE A 73 -1.95 -5.83 -4.80
CA ILE A 73 -1.03 -6.07 -3.69
C ILE A 73 0.17 -6.86 -4.22
N ASN A 74 1.35 -6.25 -4.16
CA ASN A 74 2.63 -6.85 -4.51
C ASN A 74 3.28 -7.42 -3.26
N PHE A 75 3.79 -8.65 -3.36
CA PHE A 75 4.55 -9.31 -2.30
C PHE A 75 6.04 -9.31 -2.65
N SER A 76 6.86 -8.76 -1.75
CA SER A 76 8.32 -8.80 -1.89
C SER A 76 8.80 -10.24 -1.68
N MET A 77 9.33 -10.85 -2.74
CA MET A 77 9.82 -12.22 -2.72
C MET A 77 11.15 -12.28 -3.49
N ASP A 78 12.25 -12.33 -2.75
CA ASP A 78 13.60 -12.36 -3.32
C ASP A 78 13.97 -13.73 -3.90
N SER A 79 13.42 -14.81 -3.33
CA SER A 79 13.69 -16.18 -3.76
C SER A 79 12.51 -17.09 -3.43
N GLY A 80 12.27 -18.09 -4.28
CA GLY A 80 11.35 -19.20 -3.99
C GLY A 80 11.95 -20.25 -3.05
N ILE A 81 13.23 -20.13 -2.68
CA ILE A 81 13.92 -20.99 -1.71
C ILE A 81 13.82 -20.32 -0.33
N PRO A 82 13.17 -20.98 0.67
CA PRO A 82 12.92 -20.37 1.98
C PRO A 82 14.17 -19.83 2.68
N GLU A 83 15.28 -20.56 2.62
CA GLU A 83 16.53 -20.19 3.28
C GLU A 83 17.11 -18.92 2.67
N LEU A 84 17.10 -18.81 1.33
CA LEU A 84 17.61 -17.63 0.63
C LEU A 84 16.70 -16.42 0.82
N HIS A 85 15.39 -16.62 0.92
CA HIS A 85 14.46 -15.53 1.23
C HIS A 85 14.64 -15.00 2.66
N ALA A 86 14.88 -15.88 3.62
CA ALA A 86 15.10 -15.51 5.02
C ALA A 86 16.44 -14.80 5.27
N MET A 87 17.42 -14.93 4.37
CA MET A 87 18.73 -14.27 4.51
C MET A 87 18.68 -12.76 4.26
N ASN A 88 17.63 -12.25 3.60
CA ASN A 88 17.48 -10.85 3.21
C ASN A 88 16.39 -10.09 3.98
N ASN A 89 15.67 -10.76 4.89
CA ASN A 89 14.64 -10.19 5.77
C ASN A 89 15.11 -10.17 7.22
#